data_AF-A0A355AMU4-F1
#
_entry.id   AF-A0A355AMU4-F1
#
_cell.length_a   1.000
_cell.length_b   1.000
_cell.length_c   1.000
_cell.angle_alpha   90.00
_cell.angle_beta   90.00
_cell.angle_gamma   90.00
#
_symmetry.space_group_name_H-M   'P 1'
#
loop_
_entity.id
_entity.type
_entity.pdbx_description
1 polymer ?
#
loop_
_entity_poly.entity_id
_entity_poly.type
_entity_poly.pdbx_seq_one_letter_code
_entity_poly.pdbx_strand_id
1 'polypeptide(L)' 'VPRQDVEQWITQAVSEAAASGLAGKTVTPYLLDRIAALSGGATLTANIALIKNNAAVAGQLAVALQT' A
#
# COMPACT_ATOMS: atom_id res chain seq x y z
N VAL A 1 8.14 8.35 -3.05
CA VAL A 1 7.49 8.96 -1.88
C VAL A 1 8.48 8.94 -0.73
N PRO A 2 8.72 10.05 -0.02
CA PRO A 2 9.64 10.09 1.11
C PRO A 2 9.18 9.19 2.26
N ARG A 3 10.12 8.51 2.94
CA ARG A 3 9.81 7.57 4.02
C ARG A 3 9.07 8.24 5.17
N GLN A 4 9.54 9.41 5.60
CA GLN A 4 8.98 10.13 6.74
C GLN A 4 7.49 10.45 6.54
N ASP A 5 7.11 10.90 5.34
CA ASP A 5 5.71 11.21 5.01
C ASP A 5 4.84 9.95 5.10
N VAL A 6 5.34 8.83 4.58
CA VAL A 6 4.63 7.54 4.62
C VAL A 6 4.42 7.06 6.05
N GLU A 7 5.45 7.11 6.90
CA GLU A 7 5.35 6.72 8.32
C GLU A 7 4.34 7.58 9.09
N GLN A 8 4.29 8.88 8.79
CA GLN A 8 3.31 9.80 9.37
C GLN A 8 1.88 9.42 8.95
N TRP A 9 1.64 9.18 7.66
CA TRP A 9 0.31 8.80 7.18
C TRP A 9 -0.13 7.43 7.69
N ILE A 10 0.78 6.45 7.77
CA ILE A 10 0.49 5.12 8.34
C ILE A 10 0.09 5.27 9.81
N THR A 11 0.91 5.99 10.60
CA THR A 11 0.65 6.19 12.03
C THR A 11 -0.71 6.84 12.25
N GLN A 12 -1.02 7.88 11.46
CA GLN A 12 -2.31 8.55 11.51
C GLN A 12 -3.46 7.61 11.15
N ALA A 13 -3.38 6.89 10.03
CA ALA A 13 -4.44 5.99 9.58
C ALA A 13 -4.69 4.85 10.58
N VAL A 14 -3.64 4.30 11.20
CA VAL A 14 -3.76 3.27 12.23
C VAL A 14 -4.45 3.82 13.49
N SER A 15 -4.09 5.03 13.92
CA SER A 15 -4.75 5.68 15.06
C SER A 15 -6.24 5.93 14.79
N GLU A 16 -6.59 6.42 13.60
CA GLU A 16 -7.99 6.66 13.21
C GLU A 16 -8.80 5.36 13.09
N ALA A 17 -8.19 4.28 12.57
CA ALA A 17 -8.82 2.97 12.50
C ALA A 17 -9.14 2.42 13.89
N ALA A 18 -8.19 2.54 14.83
CA ALA A 18 -8.37 2.12 16.22
C ALA A 18 -9.46 2.94 16.93
N ALA A 19 -9.45 4.27 16.76
CA ALA A 19 -10.47 5.16 17.32
C ALA A 19 -11.87 4.86 16.77
N SER A 20 -11.96 4.38 15.52
CA SER A 20 -13.21 3.98 14.87
C SER A 20 -13.65 2.55 15.21
N GLY A 21 -12.89 1.82 16.04
CA GLY A 21 -13.20 0.44 16.42
C GLY A 21 -13.11 -0.56 15.26
N LEU A 22 -12.37 -0.25 14.20
CA LEU A 22 -12.22 -1.15 13.05
C LEU A 22 -11.39 -2.38 13.45
N ALA A 23 -11.82 -3.55 12.99
CA ALA A 23 -11.18 -4.81 13.33
C ALA A 23 -11.27 -5.85 12.20
N GLY A 24 -10.31 -6.79 12.20
CA GLY A 24 -10.26 -7.89 11.25
C GLY A 24 -10.13 -7.41 9.80
N LYS A 25 -10.90 -8.02 8.90
CA LYS A 25 -10.78 -7.83 7.44
C LYS A 25 -11.07 -6.42 6.94
N THR A 26 -11.67 -5.54 7.76
CA THR A 26 -11.99 -4.16 7.37
C THR A 26 -10.82 -3.20 7.57
N VAL A 27 -9.81 -3.58 8.34
CA VAL A 27 -8.67 -2.72 8.68
C VAL A 27 -7.84 -2.42 7.44
N THR A 28 -7.39 -3.44 6.69
CA THR A 28 -6.49 -3.22 5.54
C THR A 28 -7.12 -2.36 4.44
N PRO A 29 -8.37 -2.61 3.98
CA PRO A 29 -9.00 -1.73 2.99
C PRO A 29 -9.08 -0.27 3.48
N TYR A 30 -9.47 -0.05 4.73
CA TYR A 30 -9.53 1.29 5.32
C TYR A 30 -8.17 1.98 5.34
N LEU A 31 -7.11 1.29 5.81
CA LEU A 31 -5.78 1.88 5.90
C LEU A 31 -5.25 2.29 4.52
N LEU A 32 -5.43 1.45 3.50
CA LEU A 32 -4.98 1.75 2.14
C LEU A 32 -5.70 2.97 1.57
N ASP A 33 -7.03 3.03 1.71
CA ASP A 33 -7.84 4.17 1.25
C ASP A 33 -7.45 5.46 1.99
N ARG A 34 -7.24 5.38 3.30
CA ARG A 34 -6.90 6.54 4.12
C ARG A 34 -5.50 7.07 3.82
N ILE A 35 -4.51 6.19 3.67
CA ILE A 35 -3.14 6.58 3.29
C ILE A 35 -3.11 7.16 1.87
N ALA A 36 -3.93 6.65 0.95
CA ALA A 36 -4.11 7.26 -0.37
C ALA A 36 -4.66 8.68 -0.26
N ALA A 37 -5.70 8.90 0.55
CA ALA A 37 -6.28 10.22 0.78
C ALA A 37 -5.29 11.20 1.42
N LEU A 38 -4.60 10.80 2.50
CA LEU A 38 -3.62 11.64 3.21
C LEU A 38 -2.45 12.08 2.33
N SER A 39 -2.05 11.23 1.38
CA SER A 39 -0.97 11.51 0.44
C SER A 39 -1.40 12.28 -0.82
N GLY A 40 -2.68 12.65 -0.95
CA GLY A 40 -3.22 13.24 -2.18
C GLY A 40 -3.11 12.30 -3.39
N GLY A 41 -3.14 10.98 -3.16
CA GLY A 41 -3.03 9.95 -4.19
C GLY A 41 -1.60 9.48 -4.51
N ALA A 42 -0.55 10.11 -3.95
CA ALA A 42 0.84 9.74 -4.25
C ALA A 42 1.18 8.28 -3.89
N THR A 43 0.62 7.75 -2.80
CA THR A 43 0.84 6.34 -2.40
C THR A 43 0.11 5.37 -3.31
N LEU A 44 -1.07 5.73 -3.83
CA LEU A 44 -1.78 4.93 -4.84
C LEU A 44 -0.98 4.83 -6.14
N THR A 45 -0.44 5.96 -6.63
CA THR A 45 0.43 5.97 -7.81
C THR A 45 1.66 5.11 -7.61
N ALA A 46 2.31 5.21 -6.44
CA ALA A 46 3.48 4.40 -6.10
C ALA A 46 3.13 2.90 -6.05
N ASN A 47 1.99 2.53 -5.46
CA ASN A 47 1.55 1.13 -5.36
C ASN A 47 1.24 0.53 -6.76
N ILE A 48 0.61 1.30 -7.65
CA ILE A 48 0.39 0.87 -9.05
C ILE A 48 1.73 0.61 -9.76
N ALA A 49 2.71 1.51 -9.61
CA ALA A 49 4.04 1.32 -10.18
C ALA A 49 4.74 0.07 -9.62
N LEU A 50 4.63 -0.15 -8.30
CA LEU A 50 5.16 -1.34 -7.62
C LEU A 50 4.52 -2.63 -8.15
N ILE A 51 3.19 -2.69 -8.28
CA ILE A 51 2.48 -3.87 -8.81
C ILE A 51 2.94 -4.19 -10.24
N LYS A 52 3.10 -3.18 -11.10
CA LYS A 52 3.62 -3.37 -12.46
C LYS A 52 5.04 -3.94 -12.46
N ASN A 53 5.90 -3.43 -11.60
CA ASN A 53 7.26 -3.95 -11.45
C ASN A 53 7.26 -5.40 -10.94
N ASN A 54 6.45 -5.70 -9.92
CA ASN A 54 6.32 -7.06 -9.38
C ASN A 54 5.84 -8.04 -10.44
N ALA A 55 4.87 -7.66 -11.28
CA ALA A 55 4.39 -8.47 -12.39
C ALA A 55 5.48 -8.73 -13.44
N ALA A 56 6.26 -7.70 -13.81
CA ALA A 56 7.35 -7.83 -14.76
C ALA A 56 8.45 -8.78 -14.26
N VAL A 57 8.88 -8.61 -12.99
CA VAL A 57 9.88 -9.48 -12.36
C VAL A 57 9.35 -10.91 -12.23
N ALA A 58 8.10 -11.09 -11.82
CA ALA A 58 7.49 -12.41 -11.74
C ALA A 58 7.44 -13.12 -13.11
N GLY A 59 7.16 -12.38 -14.18
CA GLY A 59 7.20 -12.91 -15.54
C GLY A 59 8.60 -13.39 -15.96
N GLN A 60 9.63 -12.58 -15.68
CA GLN A 60 11.02 -12.97 -15.94
C GLN A 60 11.43 -14.22 -15.14
N LEU A 61 11.03 -14.27 -13.87
CA LEU A 61 11.29 -15.43 -13.00
C LEU A 61 10.59 -16.69 -13.52
N ALA A 62 9.33 -16.58 -13.95
CA ALA A 62 8.58 -17.72 -14.51
C ALA A 62 9.26 -18.30 -15.76
N VAL A 63 9.74 -17.45 -16.67
CA VAL A 63 10.49 -17.88 -17.86
C VAL A 63 11.81 -18.55 -17.48
N ALA A 64 12.55 -17.98 -16.53
CA ALA A 64 13.82 -18.57 -16.08
C ALA A 64 13.66 -19.94 -15.39
N LEU A 65 12.49 -20.22 -14.83
CA LEU A 65 12.15 -21.50 -14.19
C LEU A 65 11.47 -22.50 -15.12
N GLN A 66 11.13 -22.10 -16.36
CA GLN A 66 10.48 -22.99 -17.31
C GLN A 66 11.49 -24.01 -17.83
N THR A 67 11.40 -25.23 -17.31
CA THR A 67 12.15 -26.42 -17.76
C THR A 67 11.63 -26.96 -19.07
#